data_AF-A0A7C9EZP3-F1
#
_entry.id   AF-A0A7C9EZP3-F1
#
_cell.length_a   1.000
_cell.length_b   1.000
_cell.length_c   1.000
_cell.angle_alpha   90.00
_cell.angle_beta   90.00
_cell.angle_gamma   90.00
#
_symmetry.space_group_name_H-M   'P 1'
#
loop_
_entity.id
_entity.type
_entity.pdbx_description
1 polymer ?
#
loop_
_entity_poly.entity_id
_entity_poly.type
_entity_poly.pdbx_seq_one_letter_code
_entity_poly.pdbx_strand_id
1 'polypeptide(L)'
;DDAVERILRVKFIMGLFENPLPDLSLVNQLGNPAHKELARAAVRKTLVLLKNGKEGDSPLLPLPKRALKILVAGTHAHNLGYQCGGWTINWQGFSGNSDTT
;
A
#
# COMPACT_ATOMS: atom_id res chain seq x y z
N ASP A 1 38.98 -0.69 11.02
CA ASP A 1 38.34 -1.62 11.97
C ASP A 1 36.90 -1.23 12.32
N ASP A 2 36.60 -0.02 12.80
CA ASP A 2 35.21 0.37 13.20
C ASP A 2 34.12 0.12 12.12
N ALA A 3 34.34 0.55 10.87
CA ALA A 3 33.34 0.35 9.81
C ALA A 3 33.08 -1.15 9.51
N VAL A 4 34.13 -1.97 9.54
CA VAL A 4 34.03 -3.42 9.33
C VAL A 4 33.31 -4.06 10.50
N GLU A 5 33.64 -3.65 11.73
CA GLU A 5 32.99 -4.16 12.94
C GLU A 5 31.48 -3.90 12.91
N ARG A 6 31.03 -2.71 12.52
CA ARG A 6 29.59 -2.38 12.41
C ARG A 6 28.88 -3.24 11.38
N ILE A 7 29.50 -3.47 10.23
CA ILE A 7 28.93 -4.32 9.16
C ILE A 7 28.82 -5.76 9.64
N LEU A 8 29.90 -6.33 10.19
CA LEU A 8 29.91 -7.71 10.65
C LEU A 8 28.96 -7.91 11.82
N ARG A 9 28.90 -6.96 12.76
CA ARG A 9 27.97 -6.99 13.90
C ARG A 9 26.52 -7.14 13.43
N VAL A 10 26.07 -6.35 12.46
CA VAL A 10 24.70 -6.46 11.93
C VAL A 10 24.47 -7.83 11.28
N LYS A 11 25.42 -8.30 10.45
CA LYS A 11 25.32 -9.61 9.79
C LYS A 11 25.20 -10.77 10.78
N PHE A 12 25.97 -10.76 11.85
CA PHE A 12 25.89 -11.77 12.90
C PHE A 12 24.59 -11.65 13.72
N ILE A 13 24.21 -10.44 14.15
CA ILE A 13 22.99 -10.23 14.94
C ILE A 13 21.73 -10.71 14.17
N MET A 14 21.66 -10.48 12.86
CA MET A 14 20.52 -10.90 12.05
C MET A 14 20.60 -12.37 11.58
N GLY A 15 21.63 -13.12 11.98
CA GLY A 15 21.80 -14.55 11.64
C GLY A 15 22.12 -14.82 10.17
N LEU A 16 22.70 -13.85 9.46
CA LEU A 16 22.96 -13.96 8.02
C LEU A 16 24.06 -14.99 7.70
N PHE A 17 24.97 -15.26 8.63
CA PHE A 17 26.01 -16.29 8.45
C PHE A 17 25.44 -17.71 8.58
N GLU A 18 24.43 -17.90 9.40
CA GLU A 18 23.74 -19.18 9.61
C GLU A 18 22.70 -19.44 8.50
N ASN A 19 21.99 -18.40 8.06
CA ASN A 19 20.97 -18.49 7.01
C ASN A 19 21.29 -17.53 5.85
N PRO A 20 22.32 -17.82 5.03
CA PRO A 20 22.78 -16.92 3.98
C PRO A 20 21.91 -16.96 2.71
N LEU A 21 21.02 -17.94 2.58
CA LEU A 21 20.20 -18.19 1.40
C LEU A 21 18.70 -17.97 1.70
N PRO A 22 17.90 -17.63 0.68
CA PRO A 22 16.46 -17.43 0.87
C PRO A 22 15.76 -18.75 1.21
N ASP A 23 14.76 -18.65 2.09
CA ASP A 23 13.82 -19.75 2.35
C ASP A 23 12.68 -19.70 1.33
N LEU A 24 12.69 -20.66 0.39
CA LEU A 24 11.67 -20.77 -0.66
C LEU A 24 10.29 -21.16 -0.11
N SER A 25 10.19 -21.64 1.14
CA SER A 25 8.89 -21.91 1.77
C SER A 25 8.05 -20.63 1.98
N LEU A 26 8.70 -19.45 2.00
CA LEU A 26 8.05 -18.16 2.25
C LEU A 26 7.49 -17.48 1.00
N VAL A 27 7.63 -18.08 -0.19
CA VAL A 27 7.11 -17.49 -1.45
C VAL A 27 5.62 -17.14 -1.36
N ASN A 28 4.84 -17.97 -0.66
CA ASN A 28 3.40 -17.75 -0.46
C ASN A 28 3.06 -16.56 0.47
N GLN A 29 4.05 -15.93 1.10
CA GLN A 29 3.85 -14.71 1.89
C GLN A 29 3.70 -13.45 1.00
N LEU A 30 4.19 -13.50 -0.25
CA LEU A 30 4.03 -12.41 -1.20
C LEU A 30 2.55 -12.25 -1.56
N GLY A 31 2.00 -11.06 -1.34
CA GLY A 31 0.60 -10.78 -1.66
C GLY A 31 -0.42 -11.55 -0.82
N ASN A 32 0.01 -12.12 0.32
CA ASN A 32 -0.85 -12.87 1.25
C ASN A 32 -2.13 -12.07 1.61
N PRO A 33 -3.33 -12.70 1.57
CA PRO A 33 -4.59 -12.04 1.93
C PRO A 33 -4.57 -11.31 3.27
N ALA A 34 -3.88 -11.83 4.29
CA ALA A 34 -3.78 -11.18 5.59
C ALA A 34 -3.05 -9.82 5.50
N HIS A 35 -1.97 -9.73 4.71
CA HIS A 35 -1.27 -8.48 4.46
C HIS A 35 -2.13 -7.48 3.67
N LYS A 36 -2.91 -7.96 2.71
CA LYS A 36 -3.85 -7.13 1.93
C LYS A 36 -4.95 -6.53 2.81
N GLU A 37 -5.51 -7.31 3.73
CA GLU A 37 -6.52 -6.81 4.68
C GLU A 37 -5.92 -5.80 5.67
N LEU A 38 -4.68 -6.02 6.13
CA LEU A 38 -3.97 -5.03 6.95
C LEU A 38 -3.74 -3.73 6.17
N ALA A 39 -3.26 -3.80 4.93
CA ALA A 39 -3.07 -2.64 4.06
C ALA A 39 -4.40 -1.89 3.83
N ARG A 40 -5.50 -2.61 3.59
CA ARG A 40 -6.84 -2.03 3.46
C ARG A 40 -7.28 -1.30 4.73
N ALA A 41 -6.99 -1.86 5.90
CA ALA A 41 -7.28 -1.23 7.18
C ALA A 41 -6.43 0.04 7.40
N ALA A 42 -5.15 0.01 7.04
CA ALA A 42 -4.26 1.17 7.11
C ALA A 42 -4.78 2.31 6.22
N VAL A 43 -5.09 2.04 4.95
CA VAL A 43 -5.65 3.04 4.02
C VAL A 43 -6.92 3.67 4.58
N ARG A 44 -7.84 2.89 5.17
CA ARG A 44 -9.06 3.45 5.78
C ARG A 44 -8.75 4.43 6.91
N LYS A 45 -7.72 4.15 7.72
CA LYS A 45 -7.33 4.96 8.89
C LYS A 45 -6.56 6.22 8.52
N THR A 46 -5.94 6.28 7.34
CA THR A 46 -5.17 7.45 6.90
C THR A 46 -6.03 8.53 6.24
N LEU A 47 -7.28 8.23 5.89
CA LEU A 47 -8.19 9.20 5.28
C LEU A 47 -8.53 10.33 6.27
N VAL A 48 -8.29 11.58 5.86
CA VAL A 48 -8.66 12.78 6.62
C VAL A 48 -9.91 13.40 6.02
N LEU A 49 -10.98 13.51 6.82
CA LEU A 49 -12.23 14.15 6.41
C LEU A 49 -12.10 15.67 6.50
N LEU A 50 -11.86 16.34 5.35
CA LEU A 50 -11.70 17.79 5.31
C LEU A 50 -13.04 18.55 5.25
N LYS A 51 -14.09 17.94 4.69
CA LYS A 51 -15.43 18.54 4.56
C LYS A 51 -16.50 17.45 4.42
N ASN A 52 -17.69 17.68 4.99
CA ASN A 52 -18.82 16.73 4.91
C ASN A 52 -20.18 17.42 4.74
N GLY A 53 -20.36 18.19 3.66
CA GLY A 53 -21.55 19.00 3.39
C GLY A 53 -21.21 20.49 3.23
N LYS A 54 -22.07 21.28 2.58
CA LYS A 54 -22.00 22.74 2.64
C LYS A 54 -22.76 23.25 3.87
N GLU A 55 -22.62 24.53 4.18
CA GLU A 55 -23.37 25.15 5.26
C GLU A 55 -24.88 25.00 5.00
N GLY A 56 -25.61 24.54 6.02
CA GLY A 56 -27.05 24.26 5.92
C GLY A 56 -27.42 22.89 5.33
N ASP A 57 -26.46 22.12 4.80
CA ASP A 57 -26.72 20.77 4.26
C ASP A 57 -26.63 19.70 5.35
N SER A 58 -27.38 18.61 5.15
CA SER A 58 -27.14 17.35 5.86
C SER A 58 -25.77 16.75 5.48
N PRO A 59 -25.15 15.95 6.37
CA PRO A 59 -23.90 15.25 6.07
C PRO A 59 -23.98 14.38 4.81
N LEU A 60 -22.99 14.49 3.92
CA LEU A 60 -22.94 13.72 2.67
C LEU A 60 -22.47 12.28 2.88
N LEU A 61 -21.44 12.10 3.71
CA LEU A 61 -20.86 10.81 4.06
C LEU A 61 -21.41 10.33 5.41
N PRO A 62 -21.69 9.02 5.57
CA PRO A 62 -21.43 7.93 4.61
C PRO A 62 -22.49 7.82 3.50
N LEU A 63 -22.05 7.50 2.27
CA LEU A 63 -22.95 7.26 1.14
C LEU A 63 -23.78 5.98 1.32
N PRO A 64 -25.06 5.97 0.88
CA PRO A 64 -25.87 4.76 0.89
C PRO A 64 -25.29 3.72 -0.08
N LYS A 65 -25.22 2.45 0.34
CA LYS A 65 -24.77 1.35 -0.52
C LYS A 65 -25.73 1.02 -1.67
N ARG A 66 -26.99 1.48 -1.58
CA ARG A 66 -28.03 1.26 -2.58
C ARG A 66 -28.46 2.60 -3.17
N ALA A 67 -28.34 2.72 -4.48
CA ALA A 67 -28.79 3.85 -5.28
C ALA A 67 -29.19 3.33 -6.67
N LEU A 68 -30.11 4.02 -7.35
CA LEU A 68 -30.56 3.61 -8.69
C LEU A 68 -29.43 3.68 -9.72
N LYS A 69 -28.56 4.68 -9.60
CA LYS A 69 -27.41 4.89 -10.48
C LYS A 69 -26.36 5.71 -9.73
N ILE A 70 -25.09 5.37 -9.91
CA ILE A 70 -23.94 6.12 -9.38
C ILE A 70 -22.98 6.49 -10.50
N LEU A 71 -22.22 7.55 -10.30
CA LEU A 71 -21.13 7.97 -11.17
C LEU A 71 -19.81 7.86 -10.40
N VAL A 72 -18.81 7.25 -11.04
CA VAL A 72 -17.42 7.26 -10.59
C VAL A 72 -16.62 7.97 -11.69
N ALA A 73 -15.93 9.05 -11.35
CA ALA A 73 -15.26 9.91 -12.33
C ALA A 73 -13.93 10.47 -11.78
N GLY A 74 -13.10 11.01 -12.67
CA GLY A 74 -11.78 11.57 -12.38
C GLY A 74 -10.63 10.67 -12.83
N THR A 75 -9.46 11.26 -13.12
CA THR A 75 -8.30 10.57 -13.70
C THR A 75 -7.71 9.48 -12.80
N HIS A 76 -7.92 9.56 -11.49
CA HIS A 76 -7.36 8.63 -10.50
C HIS A 76 -8.34 7.51 -10.11
N ALA A 77 -9.61 7.58 -10.56
CA ALA A 77 -10.65 6.66 -10.11
C ALA A 77 -10.46 5.20 -10.58
N HIS A 78 -9.75 5.00 -11.70
CA HIS A 78 -9.44 3.68 -12.25
C HIS A 78 -7.97 3.60 -12.70
N ASN A 79 -7.05 4.00 -11.82
CA ASN A 79 -5.61 3.97 -12.10
C ASN A 79 -4.84 3.53 -10.85
N LEU A 80 -4.33 2.30 -10.85
CA LEU A 80 -3.63 1.71 -9.72
C LEU A 80 -2.28 2.40 -9.51
N GLY A 81 -1.54 2.66 -10.59
CA GLY A 81 -0.26 3.36 -10.51
C GLY A 81 -0.38 4.73 -9.84
N TYR A 82 -1.40 5.50 -10.18
CA TYR A 82 -1.65 6.81 -9.54
C TYR A 82 -2.07 6.69 -8.07
N GLN A 83 -2.81 5.65 -7.68
CA GLN A 83 -3.19 5.43 -6.29
C GLN A 83 -2.00 4.99 -5.43
N CYS A 84 -1.01 4.31 -6.02
CA CYS A 84 0.20 3.86 -5.33
C CYS A 84 1.30 4.93 -5.29
N GLY A 85 1.47 5.71 -6.36
CA GLY A 85 2.49 6.75 -6.47
C GLY A 85 3.90 6.21 -6.76
N GLY A 86 4.92 6.97 -6.37
CA GLY A 86 6.33 6.58 -6.52
C GLY A 86 6.70 5.33 -5.73
N TRP A 87 7.86 4.75 -6.02
CA TRP A 87 8.36 3.53 -5.37
C TRP A 87 7.42 2.31 -5.44
N THR A 88 6.57 2.27 -6.46
CA THR A 88 5.69 1.12 -6.74
C THR A 88 6.02 0.58 -8.12
N ILE A 89 6.58 -0.63 -8.18
CA ILE A 89 7.18 -1.27 -9.36
C ILE A 89 8.41 -0.50 -9.88
N ASN A 90 8.23 0.74 -10.33
CA ASN A 90 9.29 1.63 -10.79
C ASN A 90 9.64 2.69 -9.73
N TRP A 91 10.84 3.27 -9.82
CA TRP A 91 11.28 4.35 -8.92
C TRP A 91 10.29 5.52 -8.90
N GLN A 92 9.88 6.01 -10.07
CA GLN A 92 8.92 7.10 -10.23
C GLN A 92 7.45 6.62 -10.19
N GLY A 93 7.22 5.33 -9.97
CA GLY A 93 5.90 4.72 -10.13
C GLY A 93 5.52 4.53 -11.60
N PHE A 94 4.24 4.32 -11.85
CA PHE A 94 3.69 4.12 -13.19
C PHE A 94 2.28 4.71 -13.30
N SER A 95 1.75 4.74 -14.52
CA SER A 95 0.37 5.15 -14.80
C SER A 95 -0.41 4.00 -15.41
N GLY A 96 -1.67 3.85 -15.02
CA GLY A 96 -2.56 2.81 -15.56
C GLY A 96 -2.63 1.60 -14.63
N ASN A 97 -3.00 0.45 -15.21
CA ASN A 97 -3.28 -0.79 -14.46
C ASN A 97 -2.50 -2.01 -14.99
N SER A 98 -1.59 -1.82 -15.95
CA SER A 98 -0.91 -2.91 -16.66
C SER A 98 0.34 -3.43 -15.95
N ASP A 99 1.00 -2.62 -15.13
CA ASP A 99 2.37 -2.92 -14.67
C ASP A 99 2.40 -3.77 -13.39
N THR A 100 1.26 -4.37 -13.00
CA THR A 100 1.11 -5.18 -11.79
C THR A 100 0.87 -6.67 -12.06
N THR A 101 1.00 -7.11 -13.32
CA THR A 101 0.95 -8.53 -13.73
C THR A 101 2.34 -9.09 -13.95
#